data_AF-A0A4Q4CJC7-F1
#
_entry.id   AF-A0A4Q4CJC7-F1
#
_cell.length_a   1.000
_cell.length_b   1.000
_cell.length_c   1.000
_cell.angle_alpha   90.00
_cell.angle_beta   90.00
_cell.angle_gamma   90.00
#
_symmetry.space_group_name_H-M   'P 1'
#
loop_
_entity.id
_entity.type
_entity.pdbx_description
1 polymer ?
#
loop_
_entity_poly.entity_id
_entity_poly.type
_entity_poly.pdbx_seq_one_letter_code
_entity_poly.pdbx_strand_id
1 'polypeptide(L)'
;MDWQTPEGRGGSDIPGMQVLASVSVQAAPRLLGRDYAPLVADAEAERPLPRGDLRLTARLVRDSLHGEARSHNVAGLIEGQHPRLKQEVLVLSAHLDHLGKKGDTVYPGAMDNAMGVATLLEVARMLAQGPAPARSILVVALTAEEKNYIGSTYFARHPPLPAERLAAAVNIDMPILLHDFKEVVALGAEHSTLGAAVARAARRLGLAMAPDPQPEQSRFTRSDQYSFVRRGIPAVILGPGGASFDAKEDGNALMRDFRRQRYHQPGDDLSQPFHWKAVRRFAQLQWEVAREIAQQPERPRWLPGSFFGDLYGR
;
A
#
# COMPACT_ATOMS: atom_id res chain seq x y z
N MET A 1 -13.74 -8.03 9.43
CA MET A 1 -14.87 -7.58 8.60
C MET A 1 -14.45 -7.83 7.16
N ASP A 2 -15.36 -8.31 6.33
CA ASP A 2 -15.12 -8.58 4.92
C ASP A 2 -16.43 -8.29 4.17
N TRP A 3 -16.35 -8.06 2.87
CA TRP A 3 -17.54 -8.00 2.02
C TRP A 3 -17.92 -9.39 1.54
N GLN A 4 -19.17 -9.56 1.11
CA GLN A 4 -19.68 -10.85 0.68
C GLN A 4 -20.11 -10.78 -0.80
N THR A 5 -19.78 -11.79 -1.59
CA THR A 5 -20.33 -11.94 -2.95
C THR A 5 -21.82 -12.32 -2.86
N PRO A 6 -22.60 -12.16 -3.96
CA PRO A 6 -24.00 -12.62 -3.99
C PRO A 6 -24.17 -14.11 -3.63
N GLU A 7 -23.14 -14.93 -3.87
CA GLU A 7 -23.10 -16.37 -3.55
C GLU A 7 -22.69 -16.66 -2.10
N GLY A 8 -22.52 -15.63 -1.27
CA GLY A 8 -22.21 -15.78 0.14
C GLY A 8 -20.73 -15.95 0.47
N ARG A 9 -19.81 -15.79 -0.50
CA ARG A 9 -18.36 -15.96 -0.28
C ARG A 9 -17.70 -14.68 0.21
N GLY A 10 -16.68 -14.81 1.04
CA GLY A 10 -15.89 -13.67 1.51
C GLY A 10 -15.11 -13.05 0.35
N GLY A 11 -15.10 -11.72 0.29
CA GLY A 11 -14.29 -10.96 -0.64
C GLY A 11 -12.80 -11.27 -0.52
N SER A 12 -12.35 -11.67 0.66
CA SER A 12 -10.96 -11.98 0.99
C SER A 12 -10.66 -13.49 1.00
N ASP A 13 -11.58 -14.33 0.55
CA ASP A 13 -11.38 -15.79 0.51
C ASP A 13 -10.17 -16.15 -0.37
N ILE A 14 -9.22 -16.89 0.21
CA ILE A 14 -8.07 -17.43 -0.50
C ILE A 14 -8.38 -18.88 -0.86
N PRO A 15 -8.37 -19.27 -2.16
CA PRO A 15 -8.66 -20.63 -2.57
C PRO A 15 -7.81 -21.67 -1.82
N GLY A 16 -8.46 -22.65 -1.21
CA GLY A 16 -7.80 -23.73 -0.46
C GLY A 16 -7.38 -23.38 0.98
N MET A 17 -7.40 -22.11 1.37
CA MET A 17 -7.12 -21.71 2.75
C MET A 17 -8.37 -21.89 3.61
N GLN A 18 -8.33 -22.82 4.56
CA GLN A 18 -9.46 -23.10 5.44
C GLN A 18 -9.41 -22.25 6.72
N VAL A 19 -8.23 -22.08 7.31
CA VAL A 19 -8.00 -21.30 8.54
C VAL A 19 -6.59 -20.70 8.50
N LEU A 20 -6.46 -19.45 8.93
CA LEU A 20 -5.20 -18.86 9.38
C LEU A 20 -5.31 -18.58 10.88
N ALA A 21 -4.33 -19.05 11.66
CA ALA A 21 -4.28 -18.84 13.09
C ALA A 21 -2.85 -18.49 13.53
N SER A 22 -2.73 -17.65 14.55
CA SER A 22 -1.48 -17.39 15.26
C SER A 22 -1.57 -17.93 16.69
N VAL A 23 -0.43 -18.31 17.25
CA VAL A 23 -0.30 -18.79 18.62
C VAL A 23 0.71 -17.92 19.35
N SER A 24 0.49 -17.67 20.65
CA SER A 24 1.48 -16.97 21.46
C SER A 24 2.75 -17.81 21.62
N VAL A 25 3.89 -17.14 21.80
CA VAL A 25 5.18 -17.80 22.10
C VAL A 25 5.07 -18.75 23.29
N GLN A 26 4.27 -18.41 24.30
CA GLN A 26 4.08 -19.27 25.48
C GLN A 26 3.28 -20.56 25.17
N ALA A 27 2.35 -20.51 24.22
CA ALA A 27 1.51 -21.65 23.86
C ALA A 27 2.12 -22.51 22.72
N ALA A 28 3.03 -21.96 21.94
CA ALA A 28 3.64 -22.63 20.79
C ALA A 28 4.29 -23.99 21.12
N PRO A 29 5.06 -24.17 22.22
CA PRO A 29 5.68 -25.46 22.51
C PRO A 29 4.66 -26.59 22.73
N ARG A 30 3.51 -26.26 23.33
CA ARG A 30 2.43 -27.23 23.59
C ARG A 30 1.75 -27.67 22.30
N LEU A 31 1.55 -26.74 21.37
CA LEU A 31 0.93 -27.00 20.06
C LEU A 31 1.85 -27.77 19.12
N LEU A 32 3.13 -27.40 19.09
CA LEU A 32 4.13 -28.01 18.20
C LEU A 32 4.71 -29.32 18.78
N GLY A 33 4.57 -29.56 20.08
CA GLY A 33 5.17 -30.71 20.76
C GLY A 33 6.70 -30.69 20.74
N ARG A 34 7.30 -29.50 20.65
CA ARG A 34 8.75 -29.25 20.63
C ARG A 34 9.07 -27.87 21.18
N ASP A 35 10.32 -27.65 21.54
CA ASP A 35 10.77 -26.32 21.96
C ASP A 35 10.61 -25.31 20.82
N TYR A 36 10.12 -24.13 21.17
CA TYR A 36 9.90 -23.03 20.26
C TYR A 36 11.15 -22.17 20.08
N ALA A 37 12.01 -22.06 21.09
CA ALA A 37 13.19 -21.18 21.03
C ALA A 37 14.16 -21.53 19.89
N PRO A 38 14.49 -22.80 19.60
CA PRO A 38 15.29 -23.16 18.44
C PRO A 38 14.64 -22.77 17.11
N LEU A 39 13.31 -22.81 17.04
CA LEU A 39 12.56 -22.44 15.83
C LEU A 39 12.61 -20.93 15.57
N VAL A 40 12.69 -20.11 16.62
CA VAL A 40 12.94 -18.67 16.48
C VAL A 40 14.31 -18.44 15.89
N ALA A 41 15.35 -19.07 16.43
CA ALA A 41 16.72 -18.95 15.92
C ALA A 41 16.85 -19.49 14.47
N ASP A 42 16.10 -20.53 14.12
CA ASP A 42 16.01 -21.02 12.74
C ASP A 42 15.29 -20.03 11.83
N ALA A 43 14.18 -19.44 12.28
CA ALA A 43 13.44 -18.42 11.52
C ALA A 43 14.31 -17.16 11.29
N GLU A 44 14.98 -16.67 12.33
CA GLU A 44 15.88 -15.51 12.26
C GLU A 44 17.08 -15.77 11.34
N ALA A 45 17.53 -17.02 11.23
CA ALA A 45 18.59 -17.44 10.33
C ALA A 45 18.06 -17.90 8.95
N GLU A 46 16.78 -17.67 8.65
CA GLU A 46 16.10 -18.07 7.41
C GLU A 46 16.23 -19.56 7.07
N ARG A 47 16.41 -20.40 8.09
CA ARG A 47 16.46 -21.86 7.92
C ARG A 47 15.05 -22.43 7.73
N PRO A 48 14.90 -23.53 6.97
CA PRO A 48 13.61 -24.17 6.77
C PRO A 48 12.93 -24.54 8.10
N LEU A 49 11.76 -23.96 8.35
CA LEU A 49 10.95 -24.29 9.51
C LEU A 49 10.21 -25.62 9.32
N PRO A 50 9.99 -26.40 10.40
CA PRO A 50 9.27 -27.66 10.34
C PRO A 50 7.83 -27.46 9.86
N ARG A 51 7.38 -28.36 8.99
CA ARG A 51 6.01 -28.42 8.46
C ARG A 51 5.47 -29.81 8.76
N GLY A 52 4.22 -29.91 9.18
CA GLY A 52 3.60 -31.20 9.46
C GLY A 52 2.37 -31.07 10.35
N ASP A 53 1.80 -32.22 10.68
CA ASP A 53 0.59 -32.29 11.48
C ASP A 53 0.85 -31.80 12.91
N LEU A 54 -0.10 -31.03 13.44
CA LEU A 54 -0.10 -30.67 14.86
C LEU A 54 -0.47 -31.91 15.69
N ARG A 55 0.11 -32.02 16.89
CA ARG A 55 -0.21 -33.13 17.83
C ARG A 55 -1.58 -32.97 18.50
N LEU A 56 -2.29 -31.91 18.19
CA LEU A 56 -3.58 -31.56 18.76
C LEU A 56 -4.60 -31.39 17.64
N THR A 57 -5.79 -31.91 17.87
CA THR A 57 -6.96 -31.57 17.05
C THR A 57 -7.68 -30.39 17.70
N ALA A 58 -7.92 -29.33 16.94
CA ALA A 58 -8.74 -28.21 17.38
C ALA A 58 -10.05 -28.19 16.58
N ARG A 59 -11.18 -28.04 17.27
CA ARG A 59 -12.45 -27.69 16.62
C ARG A 59 -12.63 -26.18 16.71
N LEU A 60 -12.66 -25.54 15.56
CA LEU A 60 -12.95 -24.11 15.44
C LEU A 60 -14.41 -23.96 15.00
N VAL A 61 -15.17 -23.17 15.75
CA VAL A 61 -16.53 -22.77 15.36
C VAL A 61 -16.50 -21.27 15.20
N ARG A 62 -17.04 -20.78 14.07
CA ARG A 62 -17.14 -19.36 13.77
C ARG A 62 -18.60 -19.02 13.51
N ASP A 63 -19.19 -18.26 14.43
CA ASP A 63 -20.46 -17.58 14.17
C ASP A 63 -20.16 -16.24 13.48
N SER A 64 -20.81 -16.00 12.35
CA SER A 64 -20.65 -14.75 11.59
C SER A 64 -21.95 -13.96 11.63
N LEU A 65 -21.87 -12.73 12.09
CA LEU A 65 -22.95 -11.75 11.96
C LEU A 65 -22.79 -11.04 10.61
N HIS A 66 -23.87 -10.96 9.86
CA HIS A 66 -23.94 -10.23 8.60
C HIS A 66 -24.78 -8.97 8.82
N GLY A 67 -24.34 -7.87 8.24
CA GLY A 67 -25.06 -6.60 8.23
C GLY A 67 -24.71 -5.81 6.97
N GLU A 68 -25.62 -4.93 6.55
CA GLU A 68 -25.37 -4.04 5.43
C GLU A 68 -24.67 -2.77 5.93
N ALA A 69 -23.56 -2.42 5.29
CA ALA A 69 -22.92 -1.12 5.43
C ALA A 69 -22.62 -0.59 4.02
N ARG A 70 -22.77 0.73 3.84
CA ARG A 70 -22.49 1.39 2.56
C ARG A 70 -21.28 2.28 2.71
N SER A 71 -20.35 2.14 1.78
CA SER A 71 -19.23 3.06 1.62
C SER A 71 -18.86 3.17 0.15
N HIS A 72 -18.22 4.26 -0.24
CA HIS A 72 -17.98 4.59 -1.63
C HIS A 72 -16.50 4.82 -1.90
N ASN A 73 -15.96 4.11 -2.89
CA ASN A 73 -14.76 4.59 -3.59
C ASN A 73 -15.15 5.80 -4.44
N VAL A 74 -14.30 6.82 -4.50
CA VAL A 74 -14.50 8.01 -5.34
C VAL A 74 -13.41 8.02 -6.40
N ALA A 75 -13.78 8.05 -7.68
CA ALA A 75 -12.83 7.99 -8.79
C ALA A 75 -13.05 9.13 -9.78
N GLY A 76 -11.95 9.70 -10.27
CA GLY A 76 -11.93 10.71 -11.34
C GLY A 76 -10.91 10.35 -12.41
N LEU A 77 -11.27 10.51 -13.68
CA LEU A 77 -10.40 10.22 -14.82
C LEU A 77 -9.86 11.52 -15.43
N ILE A 78 -8.53 11.62 -15.48
CA ILE A 78 -7.83 12.62 -16.30
C ILE A 78 -7.51 11.94 -17.63
N GLU A 79 -8.20 12.33 -18.70
CA GLU A 79 -8.01 11.71 -20.03
C GLU A 79 -6.63 12.05 -20.60
N GLY A 80 -5.94 11.02 -21.09
CA GLY A 80 -4.68 11.18 -21.79
C GLY A 80 -4.86 11.66 -23.24
N GLN A 81 -3.87 12.36 -23.78
CA GLN A 81 -3.96 12.95 -25.12
C GLN A 81 -3.44 12.05 -26.25
N HIS A 82 -2.62 11.05 -25.94
CA HIS A 82 -1.97 10.24 -26.98
C HIS A 82 -2.96 9.20 -27.56
N PRO A 83 -3.14 9.09 -28.89
CA PRO A 83 -4.19 8.28 -29.51
C PRO A 83 -4.26 6.81 -29.04
N ARG A 84 -3.08 6.19 -28.85
CA ARG A 84 -2.96 4.80 -28.34
C ARG A 84 -2.82 4.74 -26.81
N LEU A 85 -1.80 5.40 -26.26
CA LEU A 85 -1.47 5.30 -24.83
C LEU A 85 -2.61 5.74 -23.91
N LYS A 86 -3.54 6.62 -24.31
CA LYS A 86 -4.69 7.00 -23.46
C LYS A 86 -5.61 5.83 -23.08
N GLN A 87 -5.53 4.71 -23.80
CA GLN A 87 -6.26 3.49 -23.46
C GLN A 87 -5.62 2.71 -22.30
N GLU A 88 -4.33 2.93 -22.04
CA GLU A 88 -3.64 2.45 -20.86
C GLU A 88 -3.80 3.47 -19.72
N VAL A 89 -4.15 2.97 -18.54
CA VAL A 89 -4.56 3.80 -17.40
C VAL A 89 -3.62 3.57 -16.24
N LEU A 90 -3.00 4.64 -15.77
CA LEU A 90 -2.28 4.67 -14.50
C LEU A 90 -3.30 4.94 -13.38
N VAL A 91 -3.34 4.09 -12.36
CA VAL A 91 -4.13 4.34 -11.15
C VAL A 91 -3.26 5.09 -10.14
N LEU A 92 -3.74 6.23 -9.65
CA LEU A 92 -3.21 6.88 -8.45
C LEU A 92 -4.23 6.69 -7.34
N SER A 93 -3.81 6.15 -6.19
CA SER A 93 -4.74 5.84 -5.10
C SER A 93 -4.25 6.28 -3.73
N ALA A 94 -5.21 6.49 -2.84
CA ALA A 94 -5.04 6.64 -1.39
C ALA A 94 -6.36 6.25 -0.72
N HIS A 95 -6.34 5.67 0.47
CA HIS A 95 -7.60 5.43 1.20
C HIS A 95 -8.09 6.68 1.94
N LEU A 96 -9.41 6.80 1.99
CA LEU A 96 -10.16 7.94 2.54
C LEU A 96 -10.63 7.71 3.97
N ASP A 97 -10.76 6.45 4.38
CA ASP A 97 -11.21 6.09 5.72
C ASP A 97 -10.04 6.09 6.70
N HIS A 98 -10.40 6.20 7.98
CA HIS A 98 -9.56 5.81 9.09
C HIS A 98 -10.41 5.07 10.13
N LEU A 99 -9.94 4.95 11.37
CA LEU A 99 -10.61 4.20 12.43
C LEU A 99 -11.91 4.83 12.95
N GLY A 100 -12.10 6.14 12.78
CA GLY A 100 -13.32 6.85 13.19
C GLY A 100 -13.44 7.01 14.71
N LYS A 101 -14.62 6.73 15.28
CA LYS A 101 -14.91 6.89 16.71
C LYS A 101 -15.10 5.53 17.40
N LYS A 102 -14.40 5.32 18.52
CA LYS A 102 -14.55 4.14 19.40
C LYS A 102 -14.87 4.59 20.83
N GLY A 103 -16.08 4.28 21.31
CA GLY A 103 -16.59 4.89 22.54
C GLY A 103 -16.68 6.40 22.35
N ASP A 104 -16.15 7.18 23.28
CA ASP A 104 -16.05 8.65 23.14
C ASP A 104 -14.77 9.15 22.47
N THR A 105 -13.84 8.25 22.17
CA THR A 105 -12.54 8.59 21.59
C THR A 105 -12.62 8.63 20.06
N VAL A 106 -12.14 9.73 19.47
CA VAL A 106 -11.99 9.90 18.03
C VAL A 106 -10.55 9.59 17.61
N TYR A 107 -10.39 8.91 16.49
CA TYR A 107 -9.13 8.58 15.83
C TYR A 107 -9.14 9.32 14.48
N PRO A 108 -8.49 10.50 14.37
CA PRO A 108 -8.68 11.38 13.23
C PRO A 108 -7.96 10.95 11.94
N GLY A 109 -6.78 10.35 12.06
CA GLY A 109 -6.04 9.82 10.90
C GLY A 109 -5.39 10.91 10.04
N ALA A 110 -4.76 11.90 10.67
CA ALA A 110 -4.20 13.04 9.95
C ALA A 110 -3.04 12.64 9.02
N MET A 111 -2.11 11.78 9.48
CA MET A 111 -1.08 11.19 8.64
C MET A 111 -1.59 9.92 7.93
N ASP A 112 -2.43 9.14 8.61
CA ASP A 112 -3.03 7.89 8.14
C ASP A 112 -4.56 8.03 7.98
N ASN A 113 -5.10 8.40 6.83
CA ASN A 113 -4.37 8.74 5.60
C ASN A 113 -4.91 10.02 4.96
N ALA A 114 -5.39 10.96 5.78
CA ALA A 114 -5.80 12.27 5.29
C ALA A 114 -4.67 12.99 4.54
N MET A 115 -3.42 12.83 4.97
CA MET A 115 -2.24 13.33 4.26
C MET A 115 -2.07 12.68 2.87
N GLY A 116 -2.34 11.38 2.75
CA GLY A 116 -2.31 10.69 1.45
C GLY A 116 -3.40 11.19 0.51
N VAL A 117 -4.62 11.38 1.00
CA VAL A 117 -5.74 11.97 0.23
C VAL A 117 -5.42 13.41 -0.17
N ALA A 118 -4.90 14.23 0.73
CA ALA A 118 -4.50 15.61 0.42
C ALA A 118 -3.43 15.65 -0.67
N THR A 119 -2.44 14.75 -0.58
CA THR A 119 -1.40 14.58 -1.62
C THR A 119 -2.00 14.14 -2.95
N LEU A 120 -2.92 13.16 -2.94
CA LEU A 120 -3.60 12.64 -4.12
C LEU A 120 -4.37 13.75 -4.85
N LEU A 121 -5.13 14.56 -4.11
CA LEU A 121 -5.91 15.68 -4.66
C LEU A 121 -5.01 16.77 -5.24
N GLU A 122 -3.91 17.11 -4.56
CA GLU A 122 -2.96 18.11 -5.08
C GLU A 122 -2.25 17.63 -6.35
N VAL A 123 -1.85 16.36 -6.41
CA VAL A 123 -1.28 15.76 -7.62
C VAL A 123 -2.30 15.75 -8.76
N ALA A 124 -3.56 15.40 -8.49
CA ALA A 124 -4.63 15.46 -9.48
C ALA A 124 -4.84 16.88 -10.02
N ARG A 125 -4.84 17.90 -9.14
CA ARG A 125 -4.92 19.31 -9.53
C ARG A 125 -3.75 19.72 -10.42
N MET A 126 -2.51 19.36 -10.05
CA MET A 126 -1.31 19.65 -10.83
C MET A 126 -1.30 18.94 -12.20
N LEU A 127 -1.80 17.71 -12.28
CA LEU A 127 -1.94 16.97 -13.54
C LEU A 127 -3.00 17.59 -14.45
N ALA A 128 -4.14 18.00 -13.90
CA ALA A 128 -5.25 18.59 -14.65
C ALA A 128 -4.93 20.00 -15.19
N GLN A 129 -4.09 20.77 -14.48
CA GLN A 129 -3.66 22.11 -14.91
C GLN A 129 -2.41 22.10 -15.80
N GLY A 130 -1.64 21.01 -15.80
CA GLY A 130 -0.44 20.85 -16.60
C GLY A 130 -0.71 20.36 -18.02
N PRO A 131 0.35 20.09 -18.81
CA PRO A 131 0.22 19.41 -20.09
C PRO A 131 -0.45 18.05 -19.91
N ALA A 132 -1.42 17.74 -20.77
CA ALA A 132 -2.17 16.50 -20.67
C ALA A 132 -1.21 15.28 -20.79
N PRO A 133 -1.36 14.27 -19.91
CA PRO A 133 -0.50 13.09 -19.93
C PRO A 133 -0.73 12.26 -21.19
N ALA A 134 0.25 11.43 -21.60
CA ALA A 134 0.06 10.57 -22.77
C ALA A 134 -0.90 9.41 -22.47
N ARG A 135 -0.72 8.73 -21.33
CA ARG A 135 -1.69 7.79 -20.72
C ARG A 135 -2.78 8.53 -19.96
N SER A 136 -3.95 7.91 -19.85
CA SER A 136 -4.98 8.41 -18.93
C SER A 136 -4.59 8.09 -17.48
N ILE A 137 -5.01 8.94 -16.55
CA ILE A 137 -4.72 8.76 -15.13
C ILE A 137 -6.05 8.69 -14.37
N LEU A 138 -6.28 7.58 -13.67
CA LEU A 138 -7.44 7.35 -12.82
C LEU A 138 -7.05 7.62 -11.37
N VAL A 139 -7.59 8.69 -10.81
CA VAL A 139 -7.38 9.10 -9.41
C VAL A 139 -8.48 8.48 -8.58
N VAL A 140 -8.13 7.72 -7.53
CA VAL A 140 -9.08 6.94 -6.75
C VAL A 140 -8.86 7.13 -5.25
N ALA A 141 -9.83 7.73 -4.57
CA ALA A 141 -9.94 7.68 -3.12
C ALA A 141 -10.67 6.39 -2.73
N LEU A 142 -9.96 5.48 -2.07
CA LEU A 142 -10.42 4.14 -1.73
C LEU A 142 -11.06 4.13 -0.35
N THR A 143 -12.03 3.26 -0.10
CA THR A 143 -12.70 3.18 1.21
C THR A 143 -12.45 1.85 1.91
N ALA A 144 -12.68 1.82 3.22
CA ALA A 144 -12.60 0.64 4.06
C ALA A 144 -11.23 -0.09 3.96
N GLU A 145 -10.15 0.68 3.87
CA GLU A 145 -8.78 0.17 3.98
C GLU A 145 -8.53 -0.42 5.37
N GLU A 146 -8.93 0.31 6.41
CA GLU A 146 -8.76 -0.08 7.82
C GLU A 146 -9.65 -1.26 8.24
N LYS A 147 -10.42 -1.78 7.30
CA LYS A 147 -11.21 -3.02 7.40
C LYS A 147 -10.66 -4.11 6.48
N ASN A 148 -9.36 -4.07 6.17
CA ASN A 148 -8.61 -4.96 5.28
C ASN A 148 -8.84 -4.66 3.79
N TYR A 149 -8.59 -3.41 3.37
CA TYR A 149 -8.54 -3.00 1.94
C TYR A 149 -9.77 -3.48 1.16
N ILE A 150 -10.96 -3.39 1.79
CA ILE A 150 -12.22 -3.86 1.23
C ILE A 150 -12.55 -3.08 -0.04
N GLY A 151 -12.45 -1.74 0.00
CA GLY A 151 -12.78 -0.89 -1.13
C GLY A 151 -11.82 -1.10 -2.30
N SER A 152 -10.52 -1.25 -2.06
CA SER A 152 -9.56 -1.53 -3.14
C SER A 152 -9.67 -2.94 -3.69
N THR A 153 -9.98 -3.94 -2.86
CA THR A 153 -10.25 -5.30 -3.31
C THR A 153 -11.45 -5.31 -4.25
N TYR A 154 -12.54 -4.63 -3.86
CA TYR A 154 -13.72 -4.50 -4.72
C TYR A 154 -13.39 -3.72 -6.00
N PHE A 155 -12.70 -2.57 -5.89
CA PHE A 155 -12.34 -1.73 -7.03
C PHE A 155 -11.47 -2.45 -8.06
N ALA A 156 -10.44 -3.16 -7.62
CA ALA A 156 -9.53 -3.89 -8.52
C ALA A 156 -10.23 -5.08 -9.21
N ARG A 157 -11.25 -5.67 -8.59
CA ARG A 157 -12.08 -6.73 -9.18
C ARG A 157 -13.16 -6.19 -10.12
N HIS A 158 -13.72 -5.03 -9.80
CA HIS A 158 -14.82 -4.40 -10.52
C HIS A 158 -14.47 -2.96 -10.92
N PRO A 159 -13.39 -2.74 -11.70
CA PRO A 159 -13.01 -1.40 -12.09
C PRO A 159 -14.07 -0.79 -13.01
N PRO A 160 -14.28 0.54 -12.98
CA PRO A 160 -15.23 1.23 -13.87
C PRO A 160 -14.78 1.26 -15.33
N LEU A 161 -13.59 0.72 -15.63
CA LEU A 161 -12.99 0.59 -16.95
C LEU A 161 -12.68 -0.89 -17.20
N PRO A 162 -12.60 -1.36 -18.46
CA PRO A 162 -12.10 -2.71 -18.76
C PRO A 162 -10.78 -2.98 -18.01
N ALA A 163 -10.70 -4.11 -17.30
CA ALA A 163 -9.60 -4.39 -16.38
C ALA A 163 -8.23 -4.38 -17.08
N GLU A 164 -8.19 -4.77 -18.34
CA GLU A 164 -7.01 -4.81 -19.21
C GLU A 164 -6.47 -3.42 -19.53
N ARG A 165 -7.23 -2.35 -19.26
CA ARG A 165 -6.76 -0.96 -19.40
C ARG A 165 -5.89 -0.53 -18.23
N LEU A 166 -6.06 -1.10 -17.04
CA LEU A 166 -5.26 -0.73 -15.87
C LEU A 166 -3.82 -1.24 -16.08
N ALA A 167 -2.91 -0.30 -16.28
CA ALA A 167 -1.53 -0.59 -16.68
C ALA A 167 -0.58 -0.63 -15.48
N ALA A 168 -0.82 0.21 -14.47
CA ALA A 168 -0.06 0.25 -13.23
C ALA A 168 -0.87 0.94 -12.13
N ALA A 169 -0.46 0.77 -10.88
CA ALA A 169 -0.98 1.51 -9.73
C ALA A 169 0.15 2.15 -8.90
N VAL A 170 -0.07 3.38 -8.44
CA VAL A 170 0.79 4.06 -7.46
C VAL A 170 -0.10 4.43 -6.28
N ASN A 171 0.16 3.80 -5.13
CA ASN A 171 -0.59 4.03 -3.90
C ASN A 171 0.15 5.03 -2.99
N ILE A 172 -0.62 5.84 -2.28
CA ILE A 172 -0.17 6.75 -1.23
C ILE A 172 -0.85 6.33 0.07
N ASP A 173 -0.06 5.88 1.02
CA ASP A 173 -0.54 5.50 2.34
C ASP A 173 0.52 5.85 3.38
N MET A 174 0.06 6.64 4.37
CA MET A 174 0.79 7.09 5.54
C MET A 174 2.24 7.49 5.21
N PRO A 175 2.47 8.56 4.43
CA PRO A 175 3.81 8.93 3.97
C PRO A 175 4.72 9.51 5.07
N ILE A 176 4.33 9.50 6.36
CA ILE A 176 5.08 9.96 7.56
C ILE A 176 6.05 11.13 7.29
N LEU A 177 5.50 12.30 6.97
CA LEU A 177 6.25 13.45 6.45
C LEU A 177 6.75 14.37 7.58
N LEU A 178 7.69 13.86 8.39
CA LEU A 178 8.16 14.49 9.63
C LEU A 178 9.57 15.10 9.56
N HIS A 179 10.30 14.91 8.46
CA HIS A 179 11.67 15.40 8.26
C HIS A 179 11.93 15.79 6.80
N ASP A 180 12.99 16.56 6.53
CA ASP A 180 13.43 16.98 5.20
C ASP A 180 14.10 15.84 4.42
N PHE A 181 13.36 14.76 4.15
CA PHE A 181 13.87 13.55 3.51
C PHE A 181 14.67 13.84 2.22
N LYS A 182 15.80 13.13 2.06
CA LYS A 182 16.63 13.11 0.84
C LYS A 182 16.59 11.78 0.09
N GLU A 183 15.85 10.81 0.63
CA GLU A 183 15.71 9.47 0.09
C GLU A 183 14.24 9.09 -0.04
N VAL A 184 13.94 8.22 -1.01
CA VAL A 184 12.61 7.67 -1.25
C VAL A 184 12.70 6.16 -1.14
N VAL A 185 11.82 5.57 -0.35
CA VAL A 185 11.56 4.13 -0.34
C VAL A 185 10.38 3.86 -1.28
N ALA A 186 10.57 2.97 -2.23
CA ALA A 186 9.55 2.56 -3.19
C ALA A 186 9.31 1.07 -3.08
N LEU A 187 8.34 0.68 -2.25
CA LEU A 187 8.04 -0.73 -2.06
C LEU A 187 7.35 -1.28 -3.32
N GLY A 188 7.84 -2.42 -3.83
CA GLY A 188 7.37 -3.05 -5.06
C GLY A 188 8.13 -2.63 -6.32
N ALA A 189 9.04 -1.66 -6.21
CA ALA A 189 9.82 -1.14 -7.34
C ALA A 189 10.71 -2.20 -8.01
N GLU A 190 11.22 -3.14 -7.23
CA GLU A 190 12.07 -4.26 -7.64
C GLU A 190 11.36 -5.30 -8.51
N HIS A 191 10.02 -5.30 -8.51
CA HIS A 191 9.23 -6.32 -9.19
C HIS A 191 8.81 -5.94 -10.61
N SER A 192 8.92 -4.67 -11.00
CA SER A 192 8.35 -4.16 -12.24
C SER A 192 9.17 -3.04 -12.87
N THR A 193 8.82 -2.65 -14.09
CA THR A 193 9.43 -1.49 -14.76
C THR A 193 9.15 -0.17 -14.05
N LEU A 194 8.25 -0.14 -13.05
CA LEU A 194 7.96 1.04 -12.24
C LEU A 194 9.17 1.50 -11.43
N GLY A 195 10.05 0.60 -10.98
CA GLY A 195 11.22 1.01 -10.19
C GLY A 195 12.14 1.96 -10.94
N ALA A 196 12.40 1.68 -12.22
CA ALA A 196 13.20 2.56 -13.07
C ALA A 196 12.51 3.92 -13.32
N ALA A 197 11.17 3.93 -13.42
CA ALA A 197 10.38 5.15 -13.54
C ALA A 197 10.50 6.00 -12.26
N VAL A 198 10.28 5.40 -11.09
CA VAL A 198 10.39 6.08 -9.80
C VAL A 198 11.79 6.64 -9.59
N ALA A 199 12.84 5.88 -9.90
CA ALA A 199 14.22 6.35 -9.80
C ALA A 199 14.53 7.55 -10.71
N ARG A 200 13.96 7.60 -11.93
CA ARG A 200 14.10 8.77 -12.81
C ARG A 200 13.38 9.99 -12.25
N ALA A 201 12.16 9.82 -11.75
CA ALA A 201 11.39 10.90 -11.11
C ALA A 201 12.08 11.45 -9.86
N ALA A 202 12.54 10.57 -8.95
CA ALA A 202 13.24 10.94 -7.73
C ALA A 202 14.51 11.77 -8.02
N ARG A 203 15.31 11.35 -9.01
CA ARG A 203 16.54 12.08 -9.39
C ARG A 203 16.29 13.51 -9.86
N ARG A 204 15.16 13.82 -10.50
CA ARG A 204 14.81 15.20 -10.89
C ARG A 204 14.62 16.13 -9.71
N LEU A 205 14.28 15.57 -8.54
CA LEU A 205 14.11 16.30 -7.29
C LEU A 205 15.35 16.25 -6.40
N GLY A 206 16.46 15.69 -6.90
CA GLY A 206 17.68 15.48 -6.11
C GLY A 206 17.53 14.43 -5.01
N LEU A 207 16.56 13.52 -5.16
CA LEU A 207 16.30 12.44 -4.20
C LEU A 207 17.00 11.15 -4.62
N ALA A 208 17.58 10.45 -3.65
CA ALA A 208 18.11 9.10 -3.83
C ALA A 208 17.03 8.04 -3.60
N MET A 209 17.23 6.85 -4.18
CA MET A 209 16.42 5.68 -3.84
C MET A 209 17.03 5.00 -2.61
N ALA A 210 16.20 4.66 -1.64
CA ALA A 210 16.57 3.82 -0.51
C ALA A 210 15.91 2.43 -0.64
N PRO A 211 16.59 1.36 -0.17
CA PRO A 211 15.97 0.05 -0.07
C PRO A 211 14.83 0.05 0.96
N ASP A 212 13.98 -0.98 0.95
CA ASP A 212 13.07 -1.23 2.06
C ASP A 212 13.88 -1.37 3.36
N PRO A 213 13.67 -0.51 4.37
CA PRO A 213 14.42 -0.60 5.62
C PRO A 213 14.05 -1.85 6.43
N GLN A 214 12.92 -2.49 6.15
CA GLN A 214 12.35 -3.59 6.94
C GLN A 214 11.69 -4.66 6.05
N PRO A 215 12.46 -5.30 5.14
CA PRO A 215 11.93 -6.26 4.17
C PRO A 215 11.22 -7.46 4.82
N GLU A 216 11.64 -7.84 6.03
CA GLU A 216 11.04 -8.92 6.81
C GLU A 216 9.57 -8.64 7.18
N GLN A 217 9.14 -7.38 7.17
CA GLN A 217 7.77 -6.99 7.49
C GLN A 217 6.81 -7.09 6.31
N SER A 218 7.31 -7.38 5.11
CA SER A 218 6.53 -7.55 3.88
C SER A 218 5.52 -6.41 3.67
N ARG A 219 5.92 -5.16 3.93
CA ARG A 219 5.01 -4.00 3.94
C ARG A 219 4.32 -3.75 2.61
N PHE A 220 4.95 -4.14 1.51
CA PHE A 220 4.37 -4.00 0.18
C PHE A 220 3.02 -4.72 0.01
N THR A 221 2.73 -5.76 0.78
CA THR A 221 1.47 -6.52 0.67
C THR A 221 0.39 -6.09 1.67
N ARG A 222 0.65 -5.03 2.46
CA ARG A 222 -0.16 -4.65 3.63
C ARG A 222 -1.01 -3.40 3.45
N SER A 223 -1.24 -2.97 2.20
CA SER A 223 -2.09 -1.81 1.86
C SER A 223 -2.70 -1.97 0.45
N ASP A 224 -3.47 -0.99 0.01
CA ASP A 224 -4.34 -1.01 -1.17
C ASP A 224 -3.64 -1.38 -2.49
N GLN A 225 -2.35 -1.06 -2.66
CA GLN A 225 -1.59 -1.46 -3.85
C GLN A 225 -1.68 -2.97 -4.11
N TYR A 226 -1.75 -3.77 -3.04
CA TYR A 226 -1.77 -5.23 -3.17
C TYR A 226 -3.05 -5.75 -3.81
N SER A 227 -4.17 -5.04 -3.67
CA SER A 227 -5.41 -5.35 -4.37
C SER A 227 -5.24 -5.30 -5.89
N PHE A 228 -4.42 -4.38 -6.41
CA PHE A 228 -4.08 -4.30 -7.83
C PHE A 228 -3.07 -5.39 -8.24
N VAL A 229 -2.07 -5.67 -7.39
CA VAL A 229 -1.09 -6.75 -7.62
C VAL A 229 -1.79 -8.10 -7.79
N ARG A 230 -2.76 -8.43 -6.93
CA ARG A 230 -3.59 -9.66 -7.02
C ARG A 230 -4.42 -9.77 -8.31
N ARG A 231 -4.51 -8.68 -9.09
CA ARG A 231 -5.18 -8.66 -10.41
C ARG A 231 -4.20 -8.67 -11.58
N GLY A 232 -2.90 -8.76 -11.30
CA GLY A 232 -1.82 -8.78 -12.29
C GLY A 232 -1.30 -7.40 -12.65
N ILE A 233 -1.72 -6.35 -11.95
CA ILE A 233 -1.35 -4.96 -12.25
C ILE A 233 -0.09 -4.60 -11.44
N PRO A 234 1.03 -4.22 -12.09
CA PRO A 234 2.21 -3.71 -11.39
C PRO A 234 1.86 -2.53 -10.50
N ALA A 235 2.34 -2.54 -9.26
CA ALA A 235 2.04 -1.47 -8.32
C ALA A 235 3.25 -1.10 -7.45
N VAL A 236 3.27 0.14 -6.98
CA VAL A 236 4.24 0.65 -5.99
C VAL A 236 3.54 1.51 -4.94
N ILE A 237 4.12 1.55 -3.75
CA ILE A 237 3.78 2.52 -2.70
C ILE A 237 5.06 3.27 -2.31
N LEU A 238 4.95 4.59 -2.21
CA LEU A 238 6.09 5.48 -2.00
C LEU A 238 6.04 6.13 -0.61
N GLY A 239 7.20 6.25 0.02
CA GLY A 239 7.37 6.96 1.30
C GLY A 239 8.78 7.52 1.45
N PRO A 240 9.01 8.40 2.42
CA PRO A 240 10.32 8.94 2.70
C PRO A 240 11.25 7.85 3.25
N GLY A 241 12.51 7.89 2.83
CA GLY A 241 13.60 7.20 3.50
C GLY A 241 14.03 7.90 4.79
N GLY A 242 14.88 7.25 5.58
CA GLY A 242 15.33 7.77 6.87
C GLY A 242 16.29 8.94 6.79
N ALA A 243 17.04 9.07 5.68
CA ALA A 243 18.06 10.11 5.57
C ALA A 243 17.43 11.49 5.28
N SER A 244 17.98 12.53 5.92
CA SER A 244 17.54 13.93 5.76
C SER A 244 18.61 14.81 5.09
N PHE A 245 18.15 15.90 4.46
CA PHE A 245 18.98 17.04 4.07
C PHE A 245 19.44 17.87 5.27
N ASP A 246 18.68 17.89 6.37
CA ASP A 246 19.12 18.47 7.63
C ASP A 246 19.83 17.38 8.46
N ALA A 247 21.14 17.57 8.68
CA ALA A 247 21.96 16.63 9.45
C ALA A 247 21.53 16.49 10.92
N LYS A 248 20.67 17.38 11.44
CA LYS A 248 20.12 17.31 12.79
C LYS A 248 18.89 16.41 12.89
N GLU A 249 18.28 16.05 11.77
CA GLU A 249 17.08 15.22 11.73
C GLU A 249 17.45 13.74 11.57
N ASP A 250 16.96 12.91 12.48
CA ASP A 250 16.94 11.46 12.32
C ASP A 250 15.54 11.03 11.85
N GLY A 251 15.37 10.93 10.52
CA GLY A 251 14.10 10.53 9.92
C GLY A 251 13.65 9.13 10.34
N ASN A 252 14.59 8.20 10.55
CA ASN A 252 14.26 6.85 11.04
C ASN A 252 13.71 6.89 12.46
N ALA A 253 14.30 7.71 13.34
CA ALA A 253 13.77 7.90 14.70
C ALA A 253 12.39 8.55 14.68
N LEU A 254 12.20 9.64 13.93
CA LEU A 254 10.92 10.32 13.82
C LEU A 254 9.81 9.40 13.32
N MET A 255 10.09 8.62 12.26
CA MET A 255 9.12 7.67 11.72
C MET A 255 8.83 6.51 12.69
N ARG A 256 9.81 6.04 13.44
CA ARG A 256 9.62 4.99 14.46
C ARG A 256 8.80 5.50 15.63
N ASP A 257 9.06 6.73 16.08
CA ASP A 257 8.34 7.36 17.18
C ASP A 257 6.88 7.64 16.81
N PHE A 258 6.62 8.11 15.58
CA PHE A 258 5.26 8.23 15.05
C PHE A 258 4.51 6.89 15.11
N ARG A 259 5.10 5.82 14.58
CA ARG A 259 4.48 4.49 14.59
C ARG A 259 4.21 3.96 16.00
N ARG A 260 5.04 4.31 16.98
CA ARG A 260 4.86 3.88 18.37
C ARG A 260 3.79 4.69 19.10
N GLN A 261 3.69 5.99 18.83
CA GLN A 261 2.95 6.93 19.68
C GLN A 261 1.68 7.49 19.05
N ARG A 262 1.59 7.51 17.71
CA ARG A 262 0.52 8.22 16.98
C ARG A 262 -0.21 7.35 15.97
N TYR A 263 0.45 6.40 15.32
CA TYR A 263 -0.21 5.48 14.39
C TYR A 263 -1.37 4.73 15.07
N HIS A 264 -2.57 4.83 14.47
CA HIS A 264 -3.81 4.27 15.01
C HIS A 264 -4.15 4.77 16.43
N GLN A 265 -3.68 5.96 16.79
CA GLN A 265 -3.96 6.62 18.07
C GLN A 265 -4.75 7.92 17.89
N PRO A 266 -5.43 8.41 18.94
CA PRO A 266 -6.15 9.69 18.89
C PRO A 266 -5.24 10.89 18.58
N GLY A 267 -3.95 10.75 18.85
CA GLY A 267 -2.94 11.77 18.57
C GLY A 267 -2.47 11.84 17.13
N ASP A 268 -2.94 10.98 16.21
CA ASP A 268 -2.77 11.24 14.76
C ASP A 268 -3.79 12.28 14.30
N ASP A 269 -3.57 13.52 14.73
CA ASP A 269 -4.44 14.67 14.50
C ASP A 269 -3.63 15.87 13.96
N LEU A 270 -4.31 16.98 13.69
CA LEU A 270 -3.68 18.17 13.13
C LEU A 270 -2.79 18.94 14.11
N SER A 271 -2.77 18.57 15.41
CA SER A 271 -1.89 19.19 16.40
C SER A 271 -0.46 18.62 16.36
N GLN A 272 -0.27 17.49 15.68
CA GLN A 272 1.04 16.86 15.51
C GLN A 272 1.95 17.67 14.55
N PRO A 273 3.28 17.49 14.62
CA PRO A 273 4.17 18.16 13.70
C PRO A 273 3.99 17.65 12.27
N PHE A 274 4.06 18.56 11.30
CA PHE A 274 4.18 18.26 9.88
C PHE A 274 5.37 19.01 9.31
N HIS A 275 6.25 18.32 8.58
CA HIS A 275 7.34 18.98 7.89
C HIS A 275 6.86 19.45 6.51
N TRP A 276 6.30 20.67 6.44
CA TRP A 276 5.61 21.17 5.23
C TRP A 276 6.48 21.22 3.97
N LYS A 277 7.79 21.41 4.11
CA LYS A 277 8.73 21.31 2.97
C LYS A 277 8.80 19.87 2.43
N ALA A 278 8.73 18.87 3.32
CA ALA A 278 8.63 17.48 2.93
C ALA A 278 7.27 17.16 2.32
N VAL A 279 6.17 17.70 2.86
CA VAL A 279 4.83 17.56 2.28
C VAL A 279 4.79 18.06 0.84
N ARG A 280 5.31 19.28 0.59
CA ARG A 280 5.44 19.82 -0.75
C ARG A 280 6.30 18.92 -1.65
N ARG A 281 7.47 18.49 -1.17
CA ARG A 281 8.37 17.64 -1.97
C ARG A 281 7.75 16.28 -2.30
N PHE A 282 7.01 15.70 -1.37
CA PHE A 282 6.34 14.42 -1.58
C PHE A 282 5.22 14.54 -2.62
N ALA A 283 4.41 15.60 -2.58
CA ALA A 283 3.44 15.88 -3.65
C ALA A 283 4.11 16.07 -5.02
N GLN A 284 5.24 16.80 -5.06
CA GLN A 284 6.04 16.95 -6.28
C GLN A 284 6.60 15.62 -6.78
N LEU A 285 7.07 14.75 -5.89
CA LEU A 285 7.53 13.40 -6.22
C LEU A 285 6.42 12.55 -6.82
N GLN A 286 5.24 12.51 -6.18
CA GLN A 286 4.09 11.77 -6.69
C GLN A 286 3.68 12.27 -8.08
N TRP A 287 3.70 13.59 -8.30
CA TRP A 287 3.42 14.18 -9.61
C TRP A 287 4.48 13.81 -10.66
N GLU A 288 5.77 13.89 -10.33
CA GLU A 288 6.88 13.49 -11.21
C GLU A 288 6.80 12.01 -11.58
N VAL A 289 6.50 11.13 -10.61
CA VAL A 289 6.32 9.70 -10.82
C VAL A 289 5.14 9.43 -11.74
N ALA A 290 3.99 10.05 -11.47
CA ALA A 290 2.79 9.90 -12.30
C ALA A 290 3.06 10.33 -13.75
N ARG A 291 3.71 11.48 -13.94
CA ARG A 291 4.08 11.99 -15.26
C ARG A 291 5.10 11.10 -15.97
N GLU A 292 6.11 10.64 -15.26
CA GLU A 292 7.15 9.75 -15.79
C GLU A 292 6.55 8.43 -16.30
N ILE A 293 5.67 7.80 -15.52
CA ILE A 293 5.00 6.57 -15.93
C ILE A 293 4.02 6.84 -17.08
N ALA A 294 3.26 7.92 -17.01
CA ALA A 294 2.25 8.23 -18.02
C ALA A 294 2.83 8.63 -19.38
N GLN A 295 4.11 9.00 -19.45
CA GLN A 295 4.80 9.42 -20.69
C GLN A 295 5.60 8.32 -21.38
N GLN A 296 5.89 7.20 -20.71
CA GLN A 296 6.68 6.11 -21.31
C GLN A 296 5.97 5.50 -22.53
N PRO A 297 6.66 5.19 -23.63
CA PRO A 297 6.01 4.55 -24.77
C PRO A 297 5.62 3.10 -24.46
N GLU A 298 6.38 2.40 -23.63
CA GLU A 298 6.07 1.02 -23.23
C GLU A 298 5.07 0.98 -22.08
N ARG A 299 4.16 -0.01 -22.14
CA ARG A 299 3.27 -0.34 -21.03
C ARG A 299 4.10 -0.83 -19.83
N PRO A 300 3.80 -0.35 -18.59
CA PRO A 300 4.37 -0.93 -17.38
C PRO A 300 4.12 -2.44 -17.29
N ARG A 301 5.13 -3.19 -16.85
CA ARG A 301 5.08 -4.65 -16.77
C ARG A 301 5.92 -5.20 -15.62
N TRP A 302 5.61 -6.42 -15.21
CA TRP A 302 6.47 -7.20 -14.31
C TRP A 302 7.82 -7.49 -14.96
N LEU A 303 8.87 -7.55 -14.13
CA LEU A 303 10.19 -8.00 -14.58
C LEU A 303 10.23 -9.55 -14.63
N PRO A 304 11.06 -10.13 -15.51
CA PRO A 304 11.27 -11.58 -15.52
C PRO A 304 11.75 -12.09 -14.15
N GLY A 305 11.17 -13.20 -13.68
CA GLY A 305 11.49 -13.80 -12.36
C GLY A 305 10.93 -13.03 -11.16
N SER A 306 10.04 -12.06 -11.39
CA SER A 306 9.33 -11.38 -10.32
C SER A 306 8.31 -12.33 -9.68
N PHE A 307 8.43 -12.57 -8.39
CA PHE A 307 7.48 -13.41 -7.63
C PHE A 307 6.02 -13.03 -7.88
N PHE A 308 5.67 -11.73 -7.82
CA PHE A 308 4.31 -11.27 -8.09
C PHE A 308 3.93 -11.37 -9.57
N GLY A 309 4.89 -11.22 -10.48
CA GLY A 309 4.69 -11.44 -11.91
C GLY A 309 4.38 -12.90 -12.22
N ASP A 310 5.11 -13.84 -11.62
CA ASP A 310 4.88 -15.28 -11.83
C ASP A 310 3.57 -15.75 -11.17
N LEU A 311 3.19 -15.15 -10.05
CA LEU A 311 1.99 -15.53 -9.31
C LEU A 311 0.69 -14.91 -9.86
N TYR A 312 0.74 -13.64 -10.29
CA TYR A 312 -0.45 -12.87 -10.67
C TYR A 312 -0.40 -12.25 -12.06
N GLY A 313 0.75 -12.24 -12.72
CA GLY A 313 0.92 -11.66 -14.05
C GLY A 313 -0.01 -12.27 -15.08
N ARG A 314 -0.37 -11.46 -16.07
CA ARG A 314 -1.19 -11.86 -17.23
C ARG A 314 -0.42 -11.61 -18.52
#